data_AF-A0A2V9XG64-F1
#
_entry.id   AF-A0A2V9XG64-F1
#
_cell.length_a   1.000
_cell.length_b   1.000
_cell.length_c   1.000
_cell.angle_alpha   90.00
_cell.angle_beta   90.00
_cell.angle_gamma   90.00
#
_symmetry.space_group_name_H-M   'P 1'
#
loop_
_entity.id
_entity.type
_entity.pdbx_description
1 polymer ?
#
loop_
_entity_poly.entity_id
_entity_poly.type
_entity_poly.pdbx_seq_one_letter_code
_entity_poly.pdbx_strand_id
1 'polypeptide(L)'
;MKRQIESILVVEDDGNDRLLLQLVFSRIGIAHPLTIVQGGAEALAYLRGEGRYRDREQFPYPSFLITDLKMPGLDGFSVLSHLKENPDRAITPTIVLSASSDPDDIRLAYALGANSYLVKPVEIEELFRLLKLTFEYWRCCDFPYTDGEGKHICSNTTGKLGQFPRASAP
;
A
#
# COMPACT_ATOMS: atom_id res chain seq x y z
N MET A 1 -13.72 -14.03 9.88
CA MET A 1 -12.57 -14.47 9.07
C MET A 1 -11.59 -13.30 9.07
N LYS A 2 -10.41 -13.44 9.70
CA LYS A 2 -9.40 -12.36 9.73
C LYS A 2 -8.80 -12.22 8.34
N ARG A 3 -8.78 -11.02 7.76
CA ARG A 3 -8.15 -10.79 6.46
C ARG A 3 -6.64 -10.90 6.64
N GLN A 4 -5.99 -11.74 5.83
CA GLN A 4 -4.53 -11.81 5.79
C GLN A 4 -4.03 -10.89 4.68
N ILE A 5 -2.78 -10.46 4.80
CA ILE A 5 -2.08 -9.82 3.69
C ILE A 5 -2.01 -10.89 2.58
N GLU A 6 -2.67 -10.66 1.45
CA GLU A 6 -2.76 -11.63 0.34
C GLU A 6 -1.86 -11.25 -0.82
N SER A 7 -1.60 -9.95 -0.99
CA SER A 7 -0.75 -9.38 -2.03
C SER A 7 -0.12 -8.09 -1.53
N ILE A 8 1.16 -7.89 -1.85
CA ILE A 8 1.93 -6.72 -1.45
C ILE A 8 2.42 -6.01 -2.71
N LEU A 9 2.16 -4.71 -2.79
CA LEU A 9 2.77 -3.84 -3.79
C LEU A 9 3.86 -2.99 -3.13
N VAL A 10 5.05 -2.99 -3.72
CA VAL A 10 6.16 -2.11 -3.34
C VAL A 10 6.47 -1.19 -4.51
N VAL A 11 6.59 0.11 -4.24
CA VAL A 11 6.96 1.14 -5.22
C VAL A 11 8.34 1.66 -4.87
N GLU A 12 9.34 1.34 -5.71
CA GLU A 12 10.76 1.65 -5.49
C GLU A 12 11.50 1.80 -6.83
N ASP A 13 11.95 3.01 -7.14
CA ASP A 13 12.60 3.32 -8.42
C ASP A 13 14.11 3.00 -8.43
N ASP A 14 14.77 2.99 -7.27
CA ASP A 14 16.19 2.68 -7.20
C ASP A 14 16.45 1.17 -7.31
N GLY A 15 17.38 0.80 -8.19
CA GLY A 15 17.69 -0.60 -8.47
C GLY A 15 18.33 -1.33 -7.29
N ASN A 16 19.15 -0.64 -6.49
CA ASN A 16 19.81 -1.22 -5.33
C ASN A 16 18.82 -1.40 -4.19
N ASP A 17 17.98 -0.40 -3.93
CA ASP A 17 16.93 -0.47 -2.91
C ASP A 17 15.92 -1.57 -3.24
N ARG A 18 15.56 -1.76 -4.52
CA ARG A 18 14.73 -2.91 -4.92
C ARG A 18 15.37 -4.24 -4.57
N LEU A 19 16.65 -4.43 -4.88
CA LEU A 19 17.37 -5.67 -4.56
C LEU A 19 17.45 -5.88 -3.04
N LEU A 20 17.75 -4.81 -2.30
CA LEU A 20 17.80 -4.81 -0.84
C LEU A 20 16.46 -5.22 -0.24
N LEU A 21 15.37 -4.61 -0.69
CA LEU A 21 14.02 -4.96 -0.27
C LEU A 21 13.73 -6.43 -0.59
N GLN A 22 14.00 -6.91 -1.81
CA GLN A 22 13.80 -8.33 -2.16
C GLN A 22 14.52 -9.28 -1.19
N LEU A 23 15.76 -8.99 -0.81
CA LEU A 23 16.52 -9.78 0.17
C LEU A 23 15.86 -9.74 1.55
N VAL A 24 15.46 -8.56 2.02
CA VAL A 24 14.78 -8.38 3.30
C VAL A 24 13.44 -9.13 3.34
N PHE A 25 12.61 -8.97 2.30
CA PHE A 25 11.32 -9.65 2.15
C PHE A 25 11.48 -11.17 2.15
N SER A 26 12.48 -11.70 1.43
CA SER A 26 12.81 -13.12 1.42
C SER A 26 13.17 -13.62 2.83
N ARG A 27 13.96 -12.84 3.58
CA ARG A 27 14.36 -13.18 4.96
C ARG A 27 13.20 -13.10 5.96
N ILE A 28 12.22 -12.20 5.76
CA ILE A 28 11.02 -12.12 6.61
C ILE A 28 10.14 -13.37 6.42
N GLY A 29 10.27 -14.07 5.30
CA GLY A 29 9.48 -15.28 5.01
C GLY A 29 8.04 -14.97 4.60
N ILE A 30 7.83 -13.84 3.91
CA ILE A 30 6.53 -13.48 3.38
C ILE A 30 6.20 -14.40 2.21
N ALA A 31 5.21 -15.28 2.41
CA ALA A 31 4.75 -16.25 1.41
C ALA A 31 3.75 -15.66 0.40
N HIS A 32 3.42 -14.37 0.54
CA HIS A 32 2.40 -13.70 -0.27
C HIS A 32 3.02 -13.14 -1.56
N PRO A 33 2.26 -13.11 -2.68
CA PRO A 33 2.64 -12.40 -3.90
C PRO A 33 3.19 -11.00 -3.61
N LEU A 34 4.48 -10.79 -3.91
CA LEU A 34 5.17 -9.51 -3.82
C LEU A 34 5.38 -8.98 -5.24
N THR A 35 4.75 -7.85 -5.55
CA THR A 35 5.02 -7.11 -6.79
C THR A 35 5.82 -5.86 -6.46
N ILE A 36 6.95 -5.67 -7.14
CA ILE A 36 7.74 -4.44 -7.04
C ILE A 36 7.65 -3.69 -8.38
N VAL A 37 7.27 -2.42 -8.31
CA VAL A 37 7.18 -1.49 -9.46
C VAL A 37 8.16 -0.33 -9.28
N GLN A 38 8.61 0.26 -10.39
CA GLN A 38 9.79 1.13 -10.47
C GLN A 38 9.47 2.63 -10.44
N GLY A 39 8.29 3.01 -9.94
CA GLY A 39 7.93 4.43 -9.82
C GLY A 39 6.44 4.68 -9.74
N GLY A 40 6.06 5.93 -9.49
CA GLY A 40 4.65 6.33 -9.34
C GLY A 40 3.79 6.04 -10.57
N ALA A 41 4.32 6.22 -11.79
CA ALA A 41 3.57 5.94 -13.02
C ALA A 41 3.18 4.46 -13.16
N GLU A 42 4.12 3.56 -12.89
CA GLU A 42 3.89 2.11 -12.94
C GLU A 42 2.98 1.66 -11.78
N ALA A 43 3.13 2.27 -10.60
CA ALA A 43 2.22 2.06 -9.47
C ALA A 43 0.78 2.46 -9.78
N LEU A 44 0.56 3.62 -10.41
CA LEU A 44 -0.77 4.03 -10.84
C LEU A 44 -1.35 3.09 -11.89
N ALA A 45 -0.55 2.64 -12.86
CA ALA A 45 -0.98 1.64 -13.84
C ALA A 45 -1.38 0.31 -13.15
N TYR A 46 -0.61 -0.14 -12.15
CA TYR A 46 -0.92 -1.33 -11.35
C TYR A 46 -2.25 -1.16 -10.60
N LEU A 47 -2.39 -0.05 -9.87
CA LEU A 47 -3.59 0.23 -9.09
C LEU A 47 -4.81 0.33 -10.00
N ARG A 48 -4.70 0.95 -11.19
CA ARG A 48 -5.79 1.03 -12.16
C ARG A 48 -6.06 -0.25 -12.92
N GLY A 49 -5.10 -1.17 -12.97
CA GLY A 49 -5.23 -2.43 -13.72
C GLY A 49 -5.08 -2.18 -15.21
N GLU A 50 -4.15 -1.30 -15.58
CA GLU A 50 -3.93 -0.84 -16.93
C GLU A 50 -2.66 -1.50 -17.53
N GLY A 51 -2.57 -1.50 -18.85
CA GLY A 51 -1.41 -2.04 -19.57
C GLY A 51 -1.13 -3.51 -19.24
N ARG A 52 0.05 -3.80 -18.70
CA ARG A 52 0.45 -5.17 -18.32
C ARG A 52 -0.26 -5.70 -17.06
N TYR A 53 -0.92 -4.83 -16.30
CA TYR A 53 -1.59 -5.18 -15.03
C TYR A 53 -3.09 -5.44 -15.18
N ARG A 54 -3.56 -5.65 -16.41
CA ARG A 54 -4.98 -5.89 -16.71
C ARG A 54 -5.47 -7.24 -16.19
N ASP A 55 -4.59 -8.24 -16.16
CA ASP A 55 -4.90 -9.54 -15.58
C ASP A 55 -4.86 -9.46 -14.06
N ARG A 56 -6.04 -9.43 -13.42
CA ARG A 56 -6.18 -9.36 -11.96
C ARG A 56 -6.03 -10.70 -11.25
N GLU A 57 -6.02 -11.82 -11.97
CA GLU A 57 -5.64 -13.10 -11.39
C GLU A 57 -4.12 -13.15 -11.20
N GLN A 58 -3.37 -12.61 -12.17
CA GLN A 58 -1.92 -12.49 -12.07
C GLN A 58 -1.47 -11.30 -11.20
N PHE A 59 -2.16 -10.16 -11.30
CA PHE A 59 -1.84 -8.91 -10.61
C PHE A 59 -3.03 -8.43 -9.76
N PRO A 60 -3.38 -9.16 -8.68
CA PRO A 60 -4.49 -8.80 -7.82
C PRO A 60 -4.29 -7.43 -7.20
N TYR A 61 -5.40 -6.73 -6.92
CA TYR A 61 -5.35 -5.45 -6.22
C TYR A 61 -4.58 -5.60 -4.88
N PRO A 62 -3.70 -4.65 -4.50
CA PRO A 62 -2.83 -4.87 -3.37
C PRO A 62 -3.61 -4.78 -2.05
N SER A 63 -3.45 -5.79 -1.21
CA SER A 63 -3.96 -5.78 0.17
C SER A 63 -3.05 -5.00 1.13
N PHE A 64 -1.83 -4.70 0.70
CA PHE A 64 -0.84 -3.92 1.45
C PHE A 64 0.07 -3.18 0.46
N LEU A 65 0.39 -1.92 0.74
CA LEU A 65 1.24 -1.09 -0.13
C LEU A 65 2.39 -0.48 0.66
N ILE A 66 3.60 -0.57 0.12
CA ILE A 66 4.76 0.21 0.56
C ILE A 66 5.21 1.09 -0.60
N THR A 67 5.44 2.38 -0.36
CA THR A 67 5.94 3.31 -1.39
C THR A 67 7.10 4.13 -0.85
N ASP A 68 8.14 4.29 -1.67
CA ASP A 68 9.03 5.44 -1.51
C ASP A 68 8.26 6.73 -1.88
N LEU A 69 8.69 7.86 -1.30
CA LEU A 69 8.24 9.18 -1.70
C LEU A 69 9.09 9.76 -2.81
N LYS A 70 10.42 9.74 -2.65
CA LYS A 70 11.32 10.54 -3.48
C LYS A 70 11.78 9.75 -4.68
N MET A 71 10.93 9.69 -5.70
CA MET A 71 11.19 9.02 -6.97
C MET A 71 11.24 10.04 -8.12
N PRO A 72 12.05 9.83 -9.17
CA PRO A 72 12.02 10.65 -10.38
C PRO A 72 10.65 10.60 -11.08
N GLY A 73 10.13 11.76 -11.47
CA GLY A 73 8.86 11.86 -12.18
C GLY A 73 7.65 11.88 -11.24
N LEU A 74 6.79 10.85 -11.30
CA LEU A 74 5.66 10.73 -10.39
C LEU A 74 6.12 10.15 -9.06
N ASP A 75 5.94 10.93 -8.01
CA ASP A 75 6.38 10.65 -6.65
C ASP A 75 5.36 9.80 -5.85
N GLY A 76 5.76 9.37 -4.65
CA GLY A 76 4.88 8.62 -3.76
C GLY A 76 3.65 9.41 -3.31
N PHE A 77 3.71 10.75 -3.29
CA PHE A 77 2.55 11.59 -2.98
C PHE A 77 1.46 11.44 -4.04
N SER A 78 1.81 11.29 -5.31
CA SER A 78 0.87 11.03 -6.40
C SER A 78 0.13 9.70 -6.22
N VAL A 79 0.83 8.66 -5.72
CA VAL A 79 0.23 7.37 -5.38
C VAL A 79 -0.75 7.52 -4.21
N LEU A 80 -0.36 8.24 -3.16
CA LEU A 80 -1.22 8.51 -2.01
C LEU A 80 -2.48 9.31 -2.40
N SER A 81 -2.32 10.37 -3.20
CA SER A 81 -3.44 11.19 -3.68
C SER A 81 -4.43 10.33 -4.48
N HIS A 82 -3.92 9.46 -5.36
CA HIS A 82 -4.77 8.56 -6.13
C HIS A 82 -5.59 7.63 -5.23
N LEU A 83 -4.98 7.02 -4.21
CA LEU A 83 -5.71 6.18 -3.26
C LEU A 83 -6.79 6.97 -2.51
N LYS A 84 -6.46 8.19 -2.06
CA LYS A 84 -7.38 9.06 -1.34
C LYS A 84 -8.57 9.54 -2.18
N GLU A 85 -8.34 9.81 -3.47
CA GLU A 85 -9.37 10.26 -4.42
C GLU A 85 -10.28 9.12 -4.90
N ASN A 86 -9.96 7.87 -4.61
CA ASN A 86 -10.71 6.69 -5.04
C ASN A 86 -11.30 5.91 -3.84
N PRO A 87 -12.18 6.53 -3.02
CA PRO A 87 -12.70 5.91 -1.79
C PRO A 87 -13.60 4.70 -2.02
N ASP A 88 -14.10 4.51 -3.25
CA ASP A 88 -14.87 3.33 -3.64
C ASP A 88 -13.99 2.06 -3.79
N ARG A 89 -12.66 2.25 -3.82
CA ARG A 89 -11.66 1.18 -3.82
C ARG A 89 -11.24 0.85 -2.39
N ALA A 90 -10.64 -0.33 -2.24
CA ALA A 90 -10.14 -0.88 -0.99
C ALA A 90 -9.34 0.17 -0.25
N ILE A 91 -9.68 0.39 1.02
CA ILE A 91 -8.74 0.92 1.99
C ILE A 91 -7.58 -0.08 2.08
N THR A 92 -6.53 0.18 1.31
CA THR A 92 -5.26 -0.56 1.33
C THR A 92 -4.36 0.10 2.36
N PRO A 93 -3.96 -0.60 3.44
CA PRO A 93 -2.90 -0.15 4.32
C PRO A 93 -1.68 0.27 3.52
N THR A 94 -1.35 1.56 3.61
CA THR A 94 -0.31 2.18 2.81
C THR A 94 0.76 2.76 3.72
N ILE A 95 1.97 2.24 3.56
CA ILE A 95 3.15 2.61 4.34
C ILE A 95 4.10 3.37 3.44
N VAL A 96 4.49 4.55 3.88
CA VAL A 96 5.60 5.27 3.27
C VAL A 96 6.90 4.74 3.87
N LEU A 97 7.85 4.36 3.01
CA LEU A 97 9.22 4.00 3.37
C LEU A 97 10.16 4.90 2.58
N SER A 98 10.67 5.97 3.19
CA SER A 98 11.40 7.04 2.50
C SER A 98 12.70 7.39 3.19
N ALA A 99 13.73 7.79 2.44
CA ALA A 99 14.96 8.35 3.02
C ALA A 99 14.75 9.75 3.63
N SER A 100 13.65 10.43 3.29
CA SER A 100 13.33 11.75 3.81
C SER A 100 12.83 11.68 5.25
N SER A 101 13.45 12.45 6.14
CA SER A 101 12.98 12.72 7.50
C SER A 101 12.41 14.14 7.66
N ASP A 102 12.14 14.82 6.54
CA ASP A 102 11.59 16.16 6.53
C ASP A 102 10.19 16.18 7.17
N PRO A 103 9.93 17.01 8.20
CA PRO A 103 8.63 17.11 8.84
C PRO A 103 7.49 17.47 7.89
N ASP A 104 7.74 18.26 6.84
CA ASP A 104 6.71 18.64 5.88
C ASP A 104 6.35 17.49 4.93
N ASP A 105 7.34 16.69 4.51
CA ASP A 105 7.10 15.46 3.74
C ASP A 105 6.25 14.47 4.56
N ILE A 106 6.60 14.29 5.84
CA ILE A 106 5.86 13.42 6.75
C ILE A 106 4.43 13.92 6.92
N ARG A 107 4.25 15.21 7.21
CA ARG A 107 2.94 15.83 7.38
C ARG A 107 2.08 15.67 6.15
N LEU A 108 2.64 15.91 4.96
CA LEU A 108 1.92 15.77 3.70
C LEU A 108 1.53 14.32 3.42
N ALA A 109 2.41 13.35 3.66
CA ALA A 109 2.11 11.94 3.48
C ALA A 109 0.90 11.49 4.32
N TYR A 110 0.88 11.86 5.60
CA TYR A 110 -0.27 11.58 6.48
C TYR A 110 -1.53 12.33 6.03
N ALA A 111 -1.40 13.59 5.60
CA ALA A 111 -2.54 14.35 5.07
C ALA A 111 -3.13 13.71 3.80
N LEU A 112 -2.32 13.02 3.00
CA LEU A 112 -2.74 12.26 1.82
C LEU A 112 -3.19 10.83 2.12
N GLY A 113 -3.26 10.44 3.40
CA GLY A 113 -3.86 9.17 3.81
C GLY A 113 -2.88 8.01 4.01
N ALA A 114 -1.56 8.28 4.09
CA ALA A 114 -0.62 7.27 4.55
C ALA A 114 -0.99 6.78 5.96
N ASN A 115 -0.93 5.47 6.18
CA ASN A 115 -1.23 4.87 7.48
C ASN A 115 0.01 4.81 8.39
N SER A 116 1.20 4.79 7.81
CA SER A 116 2.46 4.91 8.54
C SER A 116 3.53 5.55 7.66
N TYR A 117 4.50 6.19 8.30
CA TYR A 117 5.68 6.75 7.66
C TYR A 117 6.91 6.20 8.36
N LEU A 118 7.80 5.57 7.59
CA LEU A 118 9.02 4.95 8.06
C LEU A 118 10.21 5.61 7.34
N VAL A 119 11.16 6.12 8.11
CA VAL A 119 12.43 6.60 7.55
C VAL A 119 13.31 5.39 7.26
N LYS A 120 13.81 5.26 6.03
CA LYS A 120 14.71 4.19 5.61
C LYS A 120 15.97 4.23 6.49
N PRO A 121 16.26 3.18 7.28
CA PRO A 121 17.53 3.10 7.97
C PRO A 121 18.66 2.81 6.98
N VAL A 122 19.86 3.26 7.31
CA VAL A 122 21.05 3.07 6.46
C VAL A 122 21.51 1.61 6.49
N GLU A 123 21.36 0.95 7.64
CA GLU A 123 21.85 -0.41 7.85
C GLU A 123 20.79 -1.46 7.48
N ILE A 124 21.19 -2.47 6.71
CA ILE A 124 20.31 -3.57 6.26
C ILE A 124 19.64 -4.32 7.42
N GLU A 125 20.36 -4.55 8.53
CA GLU A 125 19.80 -5.25 9.69
C GLU A 125 18.74 -4.42 10.40
N GLU A 126 18.84 -3.09 10.36
CA GLU A 126 17.80 -2.20 10.87
C GLU A 126 16.60 -2.18 9.95
N LEU A 127 16.81 -2.14 8.62
CA LEU A 127 15.73 -2.23 7.64
C LEU A 127 14.95 -3.53 7.79
N PHE A 128 15.66 -4.65 7.98
CA PHE A 128 15.05 -5.94 8.24
C PHE A 128 14.19 -5.92 9.51
N ARG A 129 14.71 -5.42 10.63
CA ARG A 129 13.95 -5.31 11.89
C ARG A 129 12.72 -4.43 11.75
N LEU A 130 12.87 -3.28 11.08
CA LEU A 130 11.81 -2.31 10.87
C LEU A 130 10.67 -2.89 10.03
N LEU A 131 11.00 -3.49 8.88
CA LEU A 131 10.00 -4.10 8.01
C LEU A 131 9.36 -5.32 8.65
N LYS A 132 10.13 -6.17 9.34
CA LYS A 132 9.58 -7.30 10.09
C LYS A 132 8.54 -6.85 11.11
N LEU A 133 8.87 -5.85 11.93
CA LEU A 133 7.94 -5.29 12.93
C LEU A 133 6.69 -4.70 12.26
N THR A 134 6.87 -3.99 11.15
CA THR A 134 5.78 -3.41 10.38
C THR A 134 4.82 -4.50 9.90
N PHE A 135 5.34 -5.57 9.30
CA PHE A 135 4.52 -6.69 8.84
C PHE A 135 3.84 -7.43 9.99
N GLU A 136 4.54 -7.67 11.10
CA GLU A 136 3.96 -8.31 12.29
C GLU A 136 2.81 -7.49 12.86
N TYR A 137 2.96 -6.18 12.96
CA TYR A 137 1.90 -5.27 13.40
C TYR A 137 0.68 -5.33 12.48
N TRP A 138 0.88 -5.14 11.17
CA TRP A 138 -0.22 -5.09 10.21
C TRP A 138 -0.94 -6.43 10.02
N ARG A 139 -0.26 -7.56 10.26
CA ARG A 139 -0.89 -8.89 10.32
C ARG A 139 -1.86 -9.05 11.50
N CYS A 140 -1.72 -8.23 12.54
CA CYS A 140 -2.62 -8.22 13.69
C CYS A 140 -3.83 -7.29 13.51
N CYS A 141 -3.79 -6.37 12.54
CA CYS A 141 -4.85 -5.40 12.28
C CYS A 141 -5.98 -5.99 11.42
N ASP A 142 -7.21 -5.54 11.67
CA ASP A 142 -8.36 -5.81 10.80
C ASP A 142 -8.55 -4.64 9.83
N PHE A 143 -8.85 -4.94 8.56
CA PHE A 143 -9.14 -3.96 7.51
C PHE A 143 -10.28 -4.46 6.60
N PRO A 144 -11.01 -3.56 5.92
CA PRO A 144 -12.23 -3.92 5.18
C PRO A 144 -11.97 -4.96 4.08
N TYR A 145 -12.98 -5.79 3.77
CA TYR A 145 -12.90 -6.81 2.72
C TYR A 145 -13.15 -6.23 1.32
N THR A 146 -12.40 -6.71 0.33
CA THR A 146 -12.54 -6.34 -1.09
C THR A 146 -12.42 -7.55 -2.00
N ASP A 147 -12.99 -7.48 -3.19
CA ASP A 147 -12.71 -8.44 -4.26
C ASP A 147 -11.29 -8.26 -4.85
N GLY A 148 -10.94 -9.10 -5.82
CA GLY A 148 -9.66 -9.07 -6.54
C GLY A 148 -9.43 -7.81 -7.39
N GLU A 149 -10.48 -7.03 -7.65
CA GLU A 149 -10.38 -5.72 -8.32
C GLU A 149 -10.20 -4.56 -7.33
N GLY A 150 -10.27 -4.86 -6.02
CA GLY A 150 -10.14 -3.87 -4.96
C GLY A 150 -11.43 -3.14 -4.67
N LYS A 151 -12.62 -3.64 -5.04
CA LYS A 151 -13.88 -3.00 -4.68
C LYS A 151 -14.34 -3.44 -3.30
N HIS A 152 -14.81 -2.50 -2.48
CA HIS A 152 -15.34 -2.82 -1.15
C HIS A 152 -16.56 -3.75 -1.24
N ILE A 153 -16.49 -4.88 -0.53
CA ILE A 153 -17.62 -5.78 -0.38
C ILE A 153 -18.31 -5.45 0.95
N CYS A 154 -19.35 -4.62 0.87
CA CYS A 154 -20.20 -4.34 2.02
C CYS A 154 -21.00 -5.60 2.38
N SER A 155 -20.75 -6.17 3.57
CA SER A 155 -21.73 -7.09 4.18
C SER A 155 -23.02 -6.31 4.47
N ASN A 156 -24.21 -6.88 4.18
CA ASN A 156 -25.51 -6.28 4.50
C ASN A 156 -25.48 -5.45 5.79
N THR A 157 -25.70 -4.14 5.65
CA THR A 157 -25.38 -3.08 6.63
C THR A 157 -26.53 -2.76 7.60
N THR A 158 -27.63 -3.49 7.57
CA THR A 158 -28.77 -3.25 8.46
C THR A 158 -28.36 -3.50 9.92
N GLY A 159 -28.40 -2.45 10.75
CA GLY A 159 -28.12 -2.50 12.20
C GLY A 159 -26.65 -2.37 12.62
N LYS A 160 -25.71 -2.02 11.72
CA LYS A 160 -24.27 -1.90 12.04
C LYS A 160 -23.82 -0.44 12.25
N LEU A 161 -22.80 -0.23 13.09
CA LEU A 161 -22.12 1.06 13.26
C LEU A 161 -21.50 1.49 11.91
N GLY A 162 -21.66 2.76 11.52
CA GLY A 162 -21.19 3.28 10.22
C GLY A 162 -22.25 3.38 9.11
N GLN A 163 -23.54 3.28 9.44
CA GLN A 163 -24.62 3.68 8.53
C GLN A 163 -24.51 5.19 8.26
N PHE A 164 -23.87 5.55 7.15
CA PHE A 164 -24.08 6.88 6.59
C PHE A 164 -25.51 6.90 6.03
N PRO A 165 -26.36 7.87 6.40
CA PRO A 165 -27.66 8.01 5.76
C PRO A 165 -27.40 8.06 4.25
N ARG A 166 -28.03 7.15 3.49
CA ARG A 166 -28.03 7.26 2.03
C ARG A 166 -28.49 8.68 1.75
N ALA A 167 -27.65 9.48 1.09
CA ALA A 167 -28.09 10.75 0.57
C ALA A 167 -29.38 10.47 -0.22
N SER A 168 -30.48 11.03 0.24
CA SER A 168 -31.73 11.05 -0.51
C SER A 168 -31.38 11.63 -1.88
N ALA A 169 -31.41 10.79 -2.91
CA ALA A 169 -31.30 11.27 -4.27
C ALA A 169 -32.41 12.33 -4.47
N PRO A 170 -32.09 13.52 -5.01
CA PRO A 170 -33.11 14.48 -5.42
C PRO A 170 -33.97 13.92 -6.57
#